data_AF-A0A923TB31-F1
#
_entry.id   AF-A0A923TB31-F1
#
_cell.length_a   1.000
_cell.length_b   1.000
_cell.length_c   1.000
_cell.angle_alpha   90.00
_cell.angle_beta   90.00
_cell.angle_gamma   90.00
#
_symmetry.space_group_name_H-M   'P 1'
#
loop_
_entity.id
_entity.type
_entity.pdbx_description
1 polymer ?
#
loop_
_entity_poly.entity_id
_entity_poly.type
_entity_poly.pdbx_seq_one_letter_code
_entity_poly.pdbx_strand_id
1 'polypeptide(L)'
;MIVDLRLLTSHAEAVPVTTSVEAAHTAFARETIDFIAVLADDQLIGMCARRDLAQQLSSRYGFAPTVRQFLMPAPLRVKLRTPLTEIFQAVAARSSREFYDDVLLTEVDGRYVGMIPMRTLVRLQTEFLLGNNALLETSRQEIAAKNRAMEEDLLMAREVQLAMLPQAQAPFTAGALTLRLAHRYHPASGVSGDFLDVLRFSDQAAGVLVCDVMGHGVRSALITAMVRALLEQLRPVGADPGALLTGLNRDLTRILRQTDSLIFVTAAYAVIHPATG
;
A
#
# COMPACT_ATOMS: atom_id res chain seq x y z
N MET A 1 18.63 -1.04 -4.14
CA MET A 1 19.67 -0.02 -4.36
C MET A 1 21.03 -0.70 -4.23
N ILE A 2 21.80 -0.79 -5.30
CA ILE A 2 23.15 -1.39 -5.25
C ILE A 2 24.07 -0.30 -4.72
N VAL A 3 24.39 -0.38 -3.42
CA VAL A 3 25.38 0.50 -2.79
C VAL A 3 26.74 -0.15 -2.96
N ASP A 4 27.74 0.61 -3.41
CA ASP A 4 29.13 0.12 -3.41
C ASP A 4 29.61 0.00 -1.96
N LEU A 5 29.77 -1.25 -1.49
CA LEU A 5 30.16 -1.54 -0.11
C LEU A 5 31.58 -1.06 0.21
N ARG A 6 32.43 -0.77 -0.79
CA ARG A 6 33.76 -0.16 -0.56
C ARG A 6 33.67 1.23 0.05
N LEU A 7 32.58 1.95 -0.20
CA LEU A 7 32.36 3.27 0.39
C LEU A 7 31.97 3.21 1.87
N LEU A 8 31.64 2.00 2.36
CA LEU A 8 31.22 1.78 3.74
C LEU A 8 32.36 1.24 4.61
N THR A 9 33.49 0.87 4.01
CA THR A 9 34.65 0.40 4.76
C THR A 9 35.31 1.56 5.49
N SER A 10 35.76 1.32 6.72
CA SER A 10 36.49 2.33 7.50
C SER A 10 38.00 2.20 7.42
N HIS A 11 38.49 0.97 7.34
CA HIS A 11 39.88 0.64 7.14
C HIS A 11 39.99 -0.72 6.43
N ALA A 12 41.18 -1.01 5.91
CA ALA A 12 41.53 -2.29 5.29
C ALA A 12 42.78 -2.93 5.95
N GLU A 13 43.09 -2.52 7.17
CA GLU A 13 44.22 -3.06 7.94
C GLU A 13 44.13 -4.58 8.12
N ALA A 14 45.24 -5.25 7.84
CA ALA A 14 45.36 -6.69 7.89
C ALA A 14 46.79 -7.12 8.24
N VAL A 15 46.92 -8.22 8.97
CA VAL A 15 48.22 -8.81 9.35
C VAL A 15 48.31 -10.27 8.93
N PRO A 16 49.52 -10.77 8.57
CA PRO A 16 49.74 -12.19 8.35
C PRO A 16 49.42 -13.03 9.60
N VAL A 17 48.93 -14.25 9.42
CA VAL A 17 48.57 -15.18 10.51
C VAL A 17 49.74 -15.53 11.44
N THR A 18 50.97 -15.39 10.96
CA THR A 18 52.22 -15.60 11.71
C THR A 18 52.65 -14.39 12.54
N THR A 19 51.94 -13.27 12.46
CA THR A 19 52.28 -12.03 13.18
C THR A 19 52.20 -12.23 14.69
N SER A 20 53.20 -11.73 15.42
CA SER A 20 53.21 -11.78 16.88
C SER A 20 52.16 -10.86 17.49
N VAL A 21 51.68 -11.20 18.69
CA VAL A 21 50.70 -10.36 19.42
C VAL A 21 51.23 -8.94 19.66
N GLU A 22 52.52 -8.77 19.96
CA GLU A 22 53.15 -7.45 20.14
C GLU A 22 53.13 -6.59 18.87
N ALA A 23 53.45 -7.20 17.72
CA ALA A 23 53.42 -6.50 16.44
C ALA A 23 51.99 -6.10 16.06
N ALA A 24 51.02 -6.99 16.26
CA ALA A 24 49.61 -6.70 16.04
C ALA A 24 49.10 -5.59 17.00
N HIS A 25 49.52 -5.59 18.27
CA HIS A 25 49.17 -4.52 19.20
C HIS A 25 49.74 -3.16 18.79
N THR A 26 50.95 -3.15 18.23
CA THR A 26 51.55 -1.94 17.67
C THR A 26 50.76 -1.43 16.46
N ALA A 27 50.24 -2.32 15.61
CA ALA A 27 49.36 -1.93 14.51
C ALA A 27 48.05 -1.29 15.03
N PHE A 28 47.42 -1.88 16.05
CA PHE A 28 46.26 -1.29 16.72
C PHE A 28 46.51 0.11 17.28
N ALA A 29 47.71 0.35 17.83
CA ALA A 29 48.08 1.64 18.40
C ALA A 29 48.31 2.74 17.35
N ARG A 30 48.72 2.38 16.13
CA ARG A 30 48.96 3.33 15.03
C ARG A 30 47.66 3.77 14.35
N GLU A 31 46.74 2.84 14.16
CA GLU A 31 45.57 3.02 13.28
C GLU A 31 44.29 3.40 14.05
N THR A 32 44.31 3.39 15.39
CA THR A 32 43.13 3.68 16.24
C THR A 32 41.91 2.80 15.89
N ILE A 33 42.16 1.56 15.49
CA ILE A 33 41.13 0.57 15.14
C ILE A 33 40.83 -0.39 16.30
N ASP A 34 39.65 -1.01 16.26
CA ASP A 34 39.18 -1.98 17.26
C ASP A 34 39.35 -3.44 16.80
N PHE A 35 39.39 -3.66 15.48
CA PHE A 35 39.56 -4.97 14.86
C PHE A 35 40.62 -4.93 13.77
N ILE A 36 41.28 -6.06 13.53
CA ILE A 36 42.24 -6.22 12.42
C ILE A 36 41.99 -7.55 11.72
N ALA A 37 42.05 -7.55 10.39
CA ALA A 37 41.91 -8.79 9.62
C ALA A 37 43.19 -9.63 9.71
N VAL A 38 43.03 -10.96 9.66
CA VAL A 38 44.14 -11.90 9.66
C VAL A 38 44.13 -12.72 8.37
N LEU A 39 45.25 -12.69 7.65
CA LEU A 39 45.40 -13.30 6.33
C LEU A 39 46.43 -14.43 6.34
N ALA A 40 46.25 -15.42 5.46
CA ALA A 40 47.37 -16.24 4.96
C ALA A 40 47.33 -16.21 3.44
N ASP A 41 48.48 -15.94 2.81
CA ASP A 41 48.61 -15.90 1.35
C ASP A 41 47.50 -15.07 0.67
N ASP A 42 47.26 -13.85 1.20
CA ASP A 42 46.21 -12.90 0.81
C ASP A 42 44.74 -13.36 0.97
N GLN A 43 44.52 -14.53 1.58
CA GLN A 43 43.20 -15.07 1.87
C GLN A 43 42.77 -14.76 3.30
N LEU A 44 41.51 -14.33 3.45
CA LEU A 44 40.95 -13.98 4.76
C LEU A 44 40.70 -15.23 5.62
N ILE A 45 41.46 -15.38 6.70
CA ILE A 45 41.26 -16.46 7.67
C ILE A 45 40.33 -16.04 8.81
N GLY A 46 40.36 -14.78 9.24
CA GLY A 46 39.52 -14.28 10.32
C GLY A 46 39.87 -12.85 10.73
N MET A 47 39.54 -12.49 11.97
CA MET A 47 39.92 -11.20 12.56
C MET A 47 40.28 -11.38 14.03
N CYS A 48 41.00 -10.41 14.58
CA CYS A 48 41.28 -10.29 16.01
C CYS A 48 40.71 -8.96 16.52
N ALA A 49 40.21 -8.95 17.77
CA ALA A 49 39.83 -7.72 18.44
C ALA A 49 40.97 -7.21 19.32
N ARG A 50 41.13 -5.88 19.37
CA ARG A 50 42.12 -5.21 20.23
C ARG A 50 42.01 -5.64 21.68
N ARG A 51 40.77 -5.80 22.18
CA ARG A 51 40.45 -6.20 23.56
C ARG A 51 41.03 -7.58 23.93
N ASP A 52 41.03 -8.52 23.00
CA ASP A 52 41.44 -9.90 23.24
C ASP A 52 42.98 -10.01 23.28
N LEU A 53 43.65 -9.25 22.41
CA LEU A 53 45.12 -9.19 22.39
C LEU A 53 45.71 -8.40 23.58
N ALA A 54 45.03 -7.32 24.01
CA ALA A 54 45.50 -6.50 25.12
C ALA A 54 45.56 -7.27 26.45
N GLN A 55 44.68 -8.24 26.66
CA GLN A 55 44.67 -9.06 27.88
C GLN A 55 45.91 -9.96 28.02
N GLN A 56 46.58 -10.29 26.91
CA GLN A 56 47.73 -11.21 26.88
C GLN A 56 49.09 -10.53 27.09
N LEU A 57 49.22 -9.24 26.76
CA LEU A 57 50.46 -8.49 27.02
C LEU A 57 50.79 -8.39 28.52
N SER A 58 49.79 -8.59 29.38
CA SER A 58 49.94 -8.64 30.83
C SER A 58 50.49 -9.98 31.35
N SER A 59 50.43 -11.06 30.56
CA SER A 59 50.94 -12.38 30.96
C SER A 59 52.35 -12.61 30.41
N ARG A 60 53.36 -12.21 31.18
CA ARG A 60 54.80 -12.42 30.86
C ARG A 60 55.23 -13.88 31.03
N TYR A 61 54.83 -14.76 30.12
CA TYR A 61 55.39 -16.11 29.99
C TYR A 61 56.11 -16.20 28.66
N GLY A 62 57.36 -16.68 28.66
CA GLY A 62 58.35 -16.62 27.56
C GLY A 62 58.03 -17.38 26.26
N PHE A 63 56.77 -17.39 25.82
CA PHE A 63 56.34 -17.77 24.48
C PHE A 63 56.04 -16.50 23.67
N ALA A 64 56.32 -16.52 22.36
CA ALA A 64 55.91 -15.47 21.42
C ALA A 64 54.61 -15.92 20.73
N PRO A 65 53.43 -15.72 21.35
CA PRO A 65 52.17 -16.10 20.73
C PRO A 65 51.93 -15.29 19.45
N THR A 66 51.23 -15.91 18.52
CA THR A 66 50.82 -15.29 17.25
C THR A 66 49.33 -15.00 17.25
N VAL A 67 48.90 -14.06 16.40
CA VAL A 67 47.48 -13.69 16.24
C VAL A 67 46.57 -14.88 15.90
N ARG A 68 47.13 -15.96 15.33
CA ARG A 68 46.41 -17.22 15.04
C ARG A 68 45.67 -17.79 16.25
N GLN A 69 46.23 -17.64 17.45
CA GLN A 69 45.67 -18.19 18.69
C GLN A 69 44.50 -17.34 19.23
N PHE A 70 44.29 -16.14 18.68
CA PHE A 70 43.30 -15.15 19.15
C PHE A 70 42.32 -14.76 18.06
N LEU A 71 42.13 -15.63 17.06
CA LEU A 71 41.10 -15.44 16.05
C LEU A 71 39.73 -15.47 16.71
N MET A 72 38.91 -14.47 16.41
CA MET A 72 37.54 -14.41 16.88
C MET A 72 36.73 -15.59 16.30
N PRO A 73 35.83 -16.19 17.08
CA PRO A 73 34.96 -17.25 16.59
C PRO A 73 33.92 -16.69 15.61
N ALA A 74 33.80 -17.33 14.44
CA ALA A 74 32.76 -17.06 13.44
C ALA A 74 32.50 -15.57 13.10
N PRO A 75 33.52 -14.80 12.69
CA PRO A 75 33.29 -13.41 12.29
C PRO A 75 32.36 -13.35 11.06
N LEU A 76 31.44 -12.37 11.05
CA LEU A 76 30.54 -12.18 9.91
C LEU A 76 31.33 -11.72 8.69
N ARG A 77 31.27 -12.52 7.62
CA ARG A 77 31.93 -12.26 6.33
C ARG A 77 30.87 -12.05 5.27
N VAL A 78 31.05 -11.01 4.48
CA VAL A 78 30.09 -10.57 3.47
C VAL A 78 30.84 -10.32 2.16
N LYS A 79 30.22 -10.69 1.05
CA LYS A 79 30.80 -10.49 -0.28
C LYS A 79 30.53 -9.06 -0.76
N LEU A 80 31.43 -8.52 -1.56
CA LEU A 80 31.34 -7.16 -2.09
C LEU A 80 30.02 -6.86 -2.83
N ARG A 81 29.40 -7.88 -3.41
CA ARG A 81 28.15 -7.78 -4.18
C ARG A 81 26.89 -8.11 -3.36
N THR A 82 27.01 -8.39 -2.07
CA THR A 82 25.85 -8.71 -1.22
C THR A 82 24.97 -7.47 -1.05
N PRO A 83 23.65 -7.56 -1.32
CA PRO A 83 22.73 -6.45 -1.09
C PRO A 83 22.74 -5.98 0.36
N LEU A 84 22.74 -4.67 0.59
CA LEU A 84 22.80 -4.08 1.95
C LEU A 84 21.69 -4.59 2.89
N THR A 85 20.51 -4.92 2.35
CA THR A 85 19.41 -5.52 3.11
C THR A 85 19.74 -6.90 3.67
N GLU A 86 20.48 -7.73 2.93
CA GLU A 86 20.94 -9.03 3.40
C GLU A 86 22.02 -8.86 4.49
N ILE A 87 22.85 -7.83 4.38
CA ILE A 87 23.84 -7.49 5.41
C ILE A 87 23.13 -7.11 6.71
N PHE A 88 22.12 -6.26 6.65
CA PHE A 88 21.34 -5.88 7.83
C PHE A 88 20.64 -7.08 8.47
N GLN A 89 20.09 -8.01 7.68
CA GLN A 89 19.49 -9.24 8.19
C GLN A 89 20.52 -10.15 8.86
N ALA A 90 21.68 -10.35 8.23
CA ALA A 90 22.76 -11.17 8.78
C ALA A 90 23.29 -10.58 10.10
N VAL A 91 23.39 -9.25 10.19
CA VAL A 91 23.78 -8.53 11.41
C VAL A 91 22.72 -8.66 12.51
N ALA A 92 21.45 -8.51 12.17
CA ALA A 92 20.34 -8.61 13.13
C ALA A 92 20.16 -10.04 13.70
N ALA A 93 20.62 -11.06 12.98
CA ALA A 93 20.59 -12.46 13.42
C ALA A 93 21.70 -12.82 14.43
N ARG A 94 22.66 -11.93 14.69
CA ARG A 94 23.79 -12.20 15.60
C ARG A 94 23.38 -12.13 17.07
N SER A 95 24.11 -12.88 17.90
CA SER A 95 23.95 -12.80 19.36
C SER A 95 24.46 -11.45 19.91
N SER A 96 23.98 -11.03 21.09
CA SER A 96 24.32 -9.72 21.68
C SER A 96 25.81 -9.48 21.90
N ARG A 97 26.62 -10.54 21.99
CA ARG A 97 28.08 -10.46 22.21
C ARG A 97 28.86 -10.24 20.91
N GLU A 98 28.36 -10.79 19.81
CA GLU A 98 28.93 -10.71 18.47
C GLU A 98 28.40 -9.50 17.68
N PHE A 99 27.28 -8.91 18.12
CA PHE A 99 26.63 -7.78 17.45
C PHE A 99 27.53 -6.55 17.28
N TYR A 100 28.52 -6.36 18.16
CA TYR A 100 29.43 -5.21 18.10
C TYR A 100 30.65 -5.42 17.19
N ASP A 101 30.82 -6.62 16.63
CA ASP A 101 31.99 -6.91 15.81
C ASP A 101 31.78 -6.38 14.39
N ASP A 102 32.81 -5.72 13.87
CA ASP A 102 32.80 -5.20 12.51
C ASP A 102 32.65 -6.32 11.47
N VAL A 103 32.11 -5.95 10.30
CA VAL A 103 31.79 -6.91 9.25
C VAL A 103 32.94 -6.99 8.26
N LEU A 104 33.45 -8.20 8.02
CA LEU A 104 34.52 -8.45 7.05
C LEU A 104 33.96 -8.44 5.63
N LEU A 105 34.57 -7.65 4.75
CA LEU A 105 34.22 -7.56 3.35
C LEU A 105 35.26 -8.33 2.51
N THR A 106 34.78 -9.23 1.66
CA THR A 106 35.63 -10.01 0.74
C THR A 106 35.15 -9.91 -0.70
N GLU A 107 36.06 -10.18 -1.63
CA GLU A 107 35.71 -10.53 -3.00
C GLU A 107 35.07 -11.93 -3.07
N VAL A 108 34.59 -12.30 -4.26
CA VAL A 108 33.96 -13.61 -4.52
C VAL A 108 34.95 -14.77 -4.34
N ASP A 109 36.24 -14.52 -4.60
CA ASP A 109 37.35 -15.47 -4.49
C ASP A 109 37.94 -15.59 -3.08
N GLY A 110 37.38 -14.89 -2.09
CA GLY A 110 37.84 -14.92 -0.70
C GLY A 110 38.91 -13.88 -0.34
N ARG A 111 39.39 -13.10 -1.33
CA ARG A 111 40.34 -12.02 -1.08
C ARG A 111 39.74 -10.94 -0.19
N TYR A 112 40.49 -10.51 0.82
CA TYR A 112 40.05 -9.46 1.74
C TYR A 112 39.99 -8.09 1.05
N VAL A 113 38.94 -7.32 1.34
CA VAL A 113 38.73 -5.96 0.79
C VAL A 113 38.77 -4.90 1.88
N GLY A 114 38.17 -5.16 3.04
CA GLY A 114 38.12 -4.21 4.15
C GLY A 114 37.11 -4.57 5.22
N MET A 115 36.91 -3.68 6.18
CA MET A 115 35.95 -3.85 7.28
C MET A 115 34.93 -2.72 7.31
N ILE A 116 33.65 -3.10 7.44
CA ILE A 116 32.53 -2.18 7.61
C ILE A 116 32.21 -2.09 9.10
N PRO A 117 32.33 -0.90 9.71
CA PRO A 117 32.01 -0.74 11.12
C PRO A 117 30.56 -1.02 11.43
N MET A 118 30.32 -1.67 12.57
CA MET A 118 28.94 -1.90 13.00
C MET A 118 28.18 -0.59 13.26
N ARG A 119 28.85 0.45 13.75
CA ARG A 119 28.28 1.81 13.87
C ARG A 119 27.78 2.39 12.53
N THR A 120 28.47 2.08 11.44
CA THR A 120 28.09 2.54 10.09
C THR A 120 26.83 1.82 9.64
N LEU A 121 26.75 0.51 9.85
CA LEU A 121 25.57 -0.28 9.50
C LEU A 121 24.35 0.12 10.33
N VAL A 122 24.51 0.31 11.63
CA VAL A 122 23.43 0.79 12.51
C VAL A 122 22.94 2.17 12.07
N ARG A 123 23.85 3.12 11.80
CA ARG A 123 23.47 4.45 11.30
C ARG A 123 22.69 4.38 9.99
N LEU A 124 23.19 3.64 9.01
CA LEU A 124 22.52 3.47 7.71
C LEU A 124 21.15 2.80 7.86
N GLN A 125 21.04 1.80 8.73
CA GLN A 125 19.76 1.15 9.02
C GLN A 125 18.77 2.13 9.65
N THR A 126 19.21 2.93 10.63
CA THR A 126 18.39 3.98 11.25
C THR A 126 17.94 5.02 10.22
N GLU A 127 18.85 5.52 9.38
CA GLU A 127 18.51 6.49 8.33
C GLU A 127 17.49 5.92 7.34
N PHE A 128 17.66 4.66 6.92
CA PHE A 128 16.72 3.99 6.02
C PHE A 128 15.34 3.78 6.67
N LEU A 129 15.30 3.39 7.94
CA LEU A 129 14.06 3.20 8.69
C LEU A 129 13.31 4.52 8.86
N LEU A 130 14.01 5.58 9.27
CA LEU A 130 13.41 6.91 9.43
C LEU A 130 12.90 7.46 8.11
N GLY A 131 13.68 7.34 7.04
CA GLY A 131 13.28 7.78 5.69
C GLY A 131 12.05 7.04 5.17
N ASN A 132 12.02 5.71 5.30
CA ASN A 132 10.87 4.92 4.86
C ASN A 132 9.62 5.20 5.68
N ASN A 133 9.76 5.36 7.00
CA ASN A 133 8.63 5.69 7.86
C ASN A 133 8.05 7.08 7.51
N ALA A 134 8.90 8.08 7.27
CA ALA A 134 8.44 9.40 6.87
C ALA A 134 7.73 9.40 5.50
N LEU A 135 8.27 8.67 4.52
CA LEU A 135 7.64 8.50 3.22
C LEU A 135 6.30 7.77 3.33
N LEU A 136 6.25 6.69 4.12
CA LEU A 136 5.04 5.92 4.36
C LEU A 136 3.96 6.77 5.04
N GLU A 137 4.35 7.58 6.03
CA GLU A 137 3.44 8.49 6.73
C GLU A 137 2.86 9.52 5.75
N THR A 138 3.71 10.12 4.91
CA THR A 138 3.28 11.09 3.88
C THR A 138 2.30 10.45 2.89
N SER A 139 2.63 9.26 2.37
CA SER A 139 1.76 8.52 1.45
C SER A 139 0.41 8.16 2.11
N ARG A 140 0.42 7.74 3.38
CA ARG A 140 -0.80 7.49 4.14
C ARG A 140 -1.65 8.73 4.30
N GLN A 141 -1.05 9.87 4.62
CA GLN A 141 -1.76 11.14 4.75
C GLN A 141 -2.39 11.58 3.42
N GLU A 142 -1.68 11.44 2.30
CA GLU A 142 -2.21 11.74 0.98
C GLU A 142 -3.40 10.84 0.62
N ILE A 143 -3.30 9.54 0.85
CA ILE A 143 -4.41 8.59 0.62
C ILE A 143 -5.60 8.94 1.50
N ALA A 144 -5.38 9.23 2.78
CA ALA A 144 -6.44 9.60 3.71
C ALA A 144 -7.11 10.93 3.34
N ALA A 145 -6.37 11.90 2.81
CA ALA A 145 -6.93 13.14 2.31
C ALA A 145 -7.78 12.92 1.05
N LYS A 146 -7.30 12.12 0.09
CA LYS A 146 -8.05 11.78 -1.12
C LYS A 146 -9.32 10.99 -0.82
N ASN A 147 -9.25 10.02 0.08
CA ASN A 147 -10.43 9.24 0.49
C ASN A 147 -11.49 10.13 1.13
N ARG A 148 -11.09 11.05 2.01
CA ARG A 148 -12.03 12.02 2.63
C ARG A 148 -12.71 12.90 1.58
N ALA A 149 -11.95 13.45 0.63
CA ALA A 149 -12.53 14.24 -0.45
C ALA A 149 -13.53 13.42 -1.29
N MET A 150 -13.18 12.17 -1.61
CA MET A 150 -14.07 11.28 -2.36
C MET A 150 -15.32 10.88 -1.58
N GLU A 151 -15.22 10.71 -0.26
CA GLU A 151 -16.37 10.47 0.62
C GLU A 151 -17.30 11.70 0.66
N GLU A 152 -16.76 12.91 0.74
CA GLU A 152 -17.53 14.16 0.67
C GLU A 152 -18.28 14.30 -0.67
N ASP A 153 -17.60 14.02 -1.79
CA ASP A 153 -18.23 14.02 -3.13
C ASP A 153 -19.37 12.99 -3.23
N LEU A 154 -19.18 11.79 -2.64
CA LEU A 154 -20.21 10.76 -2.59
C LEU A 154 -21.40 11.16 -1.71
N LEU A 155 -21.16 11.86 -0.60
CA LEU A 155 -22.23 12.39 0.24
C LEU A 155 -23.06 13.45 -0.51
N MET A 156 -22.41 14.37 -1.22
CA MET A 156 -23.10 15.35 -2.05
C MET A 156 -23.93 14.67 -3.16
N ALA A 157 -23.35 13.68 -3.85
CA ALA A 157 -24.08 12.92 -4.87
C ALA A 157 -25.29 12.17 -4.28
N ARG A 158 -25.17 11.65 -3.06
CA ARG A 158 -26.27 11.01 -2.33
C ARG A 158 -27.42 11.97 -2.05
N GLU A 159 -27.11 13.19 -1.59
CA GLU A 159 -28.14 14.21 -1.32
C GLU A 159 -28.94 14.52 -2.59
N VAL A 160 -28.26 14.65 -3.72
CA VAL A 160 -28.89 14.86 -5.01
C VAL A 160 -29.78 13.67 -5.39
N GLN A 161 -29.30 12.42 -5.26
CA GLN A 161 -30.10 11.22 -5.52
C GLN A 161 -31.35 11.13 -4.63
N LEU A 162 -31.23 11.43 -3.34
CA LEU A 162 -32.36 11.41 -2.41
C LEU A 162 -33.39 12.49 -2.76
N ALA A 163 -32.94 13.67 -3.19
CA ALA A 163 -33.82 14.71 -3.72
C ALA A 163 -34.51 14.32 -5.04
N MET A 164 -34.00 13.27 -5.71
CA MET A 164 -34.62 12.73 -6.92
C MET A 164 -35.77 11.76 -6.65
N LEU A 165 -35.84 11.18 -5.45
CA LEU A 165 -36.88 10.23 -5.10
C LEU A 165 -38.24 10.92 -4.97
N PRO A 166 -39.34 10.22 -5.30
CA PRO A 166 -40.68 10.76 -5.15
C PRO A 166 -40.93 11.15 -3.70
N GLN A 167 -41.23 12.42 -3.46
CA GLN A 167 -41.64 12.88 -2.13
C GLN A 167 -43.03 12.31 -1.77
N ALA A 168 -43.45 12.50 -0.51
CA ALA A 168 -44.76 12.07 -0.05
C ALA A 168 -45.86 12.60 -0.99
N GLN A 169 -46.49 11.70 -1.75
CA GLN A 169 -47.54 12.06 -2.68
C GLN A 169 -48.90 12.02 -1.98
N ALA A 170 -49.77 12.98 -2.28
CA ALA A 170 -51.16 12.90 -1.89
C ALA A 170 -51.79 11.62 -2.47
N PRO A 171 -52.67 10.91 -1.74
CA PRO A 171 -53.31 9.70 -2.24
C PRO A 171 -53.98 9.92 -3.60
N PHE A 172 -54.01 8.87 -4.42
CA PHE A 172 -54.73 8.88 -5.69
C PHE A 172 -56.16 8.43 -5.42
N THR A 173 -57.11 9.33 -5.58
CA THR A 173 -58.52 9.09 -5.23
C THR A 173 -59.36 9.06 -6.49
N ALA A 174 -60.02 7.92 -6.74
CA ALA A 174 -60.98 7.77 -7.83
C ALA A 174 -62.30 7.22 -7.27
N GLY A 175 -63.31 8.09 -7.16
CA GLY A 175 -64.58 7.73 -6.52
C GLY A 175 -64.40 7.35 -5.05
N ALA A 176 -64.85 6.16 -4.67
CA ALA A 176 -64.74 5.63 -3.30
C ALA A 176 -63.40 4.92 -3.00
N LEU A 177 -62.54 4.74 -4.01
CA LEU A 177 -61.27 4.02 -3.89
C LEU A 177 -60.10 5.00 -3.75
N THR A 178 -59.17 4.68 -2.84
CA THR A 178 -57.98 5.49 -2.55
C THR A 178 -56.73 4.62 -2.59
N LEU A 179 -55.80 4.93 -3.50
CA LEU A 179 -54.50 4.29 -3.61
C LEU A 179 -53.45 5.10 -2.81
N ARG A 180 -52.72 4.40 -1.94
CA ARG A 180 -51.60 4.95 -1.18
C ARG A 180 -50.32 4.22 -1.58
N LEU A 181 -49.32 4.99 -2.01
CA LEU A 181 -48.00 4.47 -2.36
C LEU A 181 -47.01 4.82 -1.26
N ALA A 182 -46.19 3.84 -0.90
CA ALA A 182 -45.09 4.00 0.03
C ALA A 182 -43.85 3.36 -0.57
N HIS A 183 -42.69 3.95 -0.32
CA HIS A 183 -41.41 3.44 -0.77
C HIS A 183 -40.39 3.53 0.35
N ARG A 184 -39.35 2.70 0.27
CA ARG A 184 -38.24 2.71 1.21
C ARG A 184 -36.96 2.52 0.42
N TYR A 185 -36.07 3.50 0.45
CA TYR A 185 -34.82 3.50 -0.30
C TYR A 185 -33.63 3.36 0.66
N HIS A 186 -32.84 2.29 0.50
CA HIS A 186 -31.63 2.00 1.30
C HIS A 186 -30.47 1.68 0.35
N PRO A 187 -29.65 2.67 -0.04
CA PRO A 187 -28.50 2.42 -0.90
C PRO A 187 -27.46 1.59 -0.15
N ALA A 188 -26.83 0.63 -0.82
CA ALA A 188 -25.79 -0.21 -0.24
C ALA A 188 -24.46 0.54 0.02
N SER A 189 -24.27 1.70 -0.60
CA SER A 189 -23.08 2.55 -0.47
C SER A 189 -23.46 4.04 -0.42
N GLY A 190 -22.54 4.95 -0.75
CA GLY A 190 -22.84 6.38 -0.85
C GLY A 190 -24.00 6.67 -1.81
N VAL A 191 -23.99 6.05 -2.99
CA VAL A 191 -25.01 6.21 -4.05
C VAL A 191 -25.44 4.84 -4.58
N SER A 192 -26.60 4.76 -5.24
CA SER A 192 -27.11 3.49 -5.81
C SER A 192 -27.53 3.61 -7.28
N GLY A 193 -27.46 2.47 -7.97
CA GLY A 193 -28.04 2.26 -9.30
C GLY A 193 -29.54 1.95 -9.25
N ASP A 194 -30.09 1.69 -8.07
CA ASP A 194 -31.53 1.54 -7.88
C ASP A 194 -32.21 2.90 -7.92
N PHE A 195 -33.37 2.96 -8.56
CA PHE A 195 -34.19 4.15 -8.65
C PHE A 195 -35.68 3.78 -8.72
N LEU A 196 -36.52 4.58 -8.09
CA LEU A 196 -37.96 4.48 -8.16
C LEU A 196 -38.55 5.88 -8.35
N ASP A 197 -39.56 5.97 -9.20
CA ASP A 197 -40.33 7.19 -9.41
C ASP A 197 -41.83 6.89 -9.52
N VAL A 198 -42.65 7.90 -9.23
CA VAL A 198 -44.10 7.82 -9.33
C VAL A 198 -44.63 9.00 -10.14
N LEU A 199 -45.11 8.70 -11.35
CA LEU A 199 -45.74 9.64 -12.26
C LEU A 199 -47.22 9.81 -11.92
N ARG A 200 -47.64 11.05 -11.64
CA ARG A 200 -49.05 11.43 -11.55
C ARG A 200 -49.54 11.97 -12.88
N PHE A 201 -50.45 11.25 -13.53
CA PHE A 201 -51.11 11.68 -14.78
C PHE A 201 -52.39 12.47 -14.50
N SER A 202 -53.17 12.00 -13.53
CA SER A 202 -54.38 12.63 -13.00
C SER A 202 -54.65 12.07 -11.59
N ASP A 203 -55.74 12.46 -10.95
CA ASP A 203 -56.17 11.86 -9.69
C ASP A 203 -56.59 10.38 -9.82
N GLN A 204 -56.71 9.88 -11.05
CA GLN A 204 -57.24 8.55 -11.38
C GLN A 204 -56.21 7.59 -12.00
N ALA A 205 -54.94 7.98 -12.13
CA ALA A 205 -53.91 7.10 -12.68
C ALA A 205 -52.52 7.44 -12.12
N ALA A 206 -51.83 6.40 -11.64
CA ALA A 206 -50.45 6.47 -11.14
C ALA A 206 -49.55 5.56 -11.99
N GLY A 207 -48.48 6.12 -12.54
CA GLY A 207 -47.38 5.36 -13.14
C GLY A 207 -46.32 5.08 -12.08
N VAL A 208 -45.93 3.83 -11.87
CA VAL A 208 -44.88 3.44 -10.92
C VAL A 208 -43.73 2.82 -11.69
N LEU A 209 -42.56 3.43 -11.60
CA LEU A 209 -41.32 2.91 -12.17
C LEU A 209 -40.40 2.43 -11.05
N VAL A 210 -39.84 1.23 -11.22
CA VAL A 210 -38.68 0.75 -10.46
C VAL A 210 -37.63 0.35 -11.48
N CYS A 211 -36.38 0.78 -11.30
CA CYS A 211 -35.28 0.31 -12.13
C CYS A 211 -34.00 0.10 -11.32
N ASP A 212 -33.17 -0.81 -11.83
CA ASP A 212 -31.84 -1.15 -11.34
C ASP A 212 -30.85 -1.04 -12.51
N VAL A 213 -29.85 -0.18 -12.34
CA VAL A 213 -28.78 0.05 -13.31
C VAL A 213 -27.61 -0.88 -13.01
N MET A 214 -27.12 -1.58 -14.03
CA MET A 214 -25.93 -2.43 -13.94
C MET A 214 -24.75 -1.72 -13.25
N GLY A 215 -24.24 -2.35 -12.20
CA GLY A 215 -23.07 -1.89 -11.44
C GLY A 215 -23.44 -1.12 -10.17
N HIS A 216 -22.46 -0.48 -9.55
CA HIS A 216 -22.65 0.28 -8.32
C HIS A 216 -21.78 1.54 -8.30
N GLY A 217 -22.10 2.48 -7.40
CA GLY A 217 -21.34 3.71 -7.21
C GLY A 217 -21.75 4.82 -8.19
N VAL A 218 -20.84 5.77 -8.40
CA VAL A 218 -21.13 7.04 -9.10
C VAL A 218 -21.63 6.83 -10.53
N ARG A 219 -21.08 5.85 -11.25
CA ARG A 219 -21.47 5.59 -12.64
C ARG A 219 -22.94 5.21 -12.74
N SER A 220 -23.39 4.22 -11.97
CA SER A 220 -24.80 3.79 -12.01
C SER A 220 -25.74 4.90 -11.50
N ALA A 221 -25.28 5.68 -10.53
CA ALA A 221 -25.99 6.85 -10.02
C ALA A 221 -26.21 7.97 -11.06
N LEU A 222 -25.25 8.20 -11.95
CA LEU A 222 -25.42 9.17 -13.05
C LEU A 222 -26.46 8.67 -14.07
N ILE A 223 -26.48 7.37 -14.34
CA ILE A 223 -27.46 6.76 -15.24
C ILE A 223 -28.86 6.84 -14.64
N THR A 224 -29.05 6.65 -13.33
CA THR A 224 -30.37 6.84 -12.70
C THR A 224 -30.87 8.28 -12.84
N ALA A 225 -29.99 9.27 -12.69
CA ALA A 225 -30.32 10.67 -12.95
C ALA A 225 -30.74 10.92 -14.41
N MET A 226 -30.07 10.27 -15.37
CA MET A 226 -30.46 10.31 -16.78
C MET A 226 -31.82 9.65 -17.03
N VAL A 227 -32.07 8.49 -16.45
CA VAL A 227 -33.36 7.78 -16.54
C VAL A 227 -34.48 8.67 -16.03
N ARG A 228 -34.30 9.35 -14.89
CA ARG A 228 -35.28 10.32 -14.37
C ARG A 228 -35.53 11.48 -15.33
N ALA A 229 -34.48 12.07 -15.88
CA ALA A 229 -34.62 13.17 -16.82
C ALA A 229 -35.38 12.75 -18.09
N LEU A 230 -35.09 11.57 -18.62
CA LEU A 230 -35.82 11.00 -19.76
C LEU A 230 -37.26 10.65 -19.40
N LEU A 231 -37.50 10.17 -18.18
CA LEU A 231 -38.84 9.84 -17.70
C LEU A 231 -39.74 11.09 -17.67
N GLU A 232 -39.22 12.23 -17.20
CA GLU A 232 -39.98 13.49 -17.22
C GLU A 232 -40.28 13.96 -18.65
N GLN A 233 -39.35 13.75 -19.59
CA GLN A 233 -39.56 14.06 -21.01
C GLN A 233 -40.62 13.15 -21.66
N LEU A 234 -40.66 11.88 -21.28
CA LEU A 234 -41.58 10.86 -21.81
C LEU A 234 -42.94 10.85 -21.10
N ARG A 235 -43.14 11.74 -20.11
CA ARG A 235 -44.40 11.86 -19.37
C ARG A 235 -45.66 11.97 -20.23
N PRO A 236 -45.68 12.64 -21.40
CA PRO A 236 -46.87 12.70 -22.26
C PRO A 236 -47.37 11.34 -22.76
N VAL A 237 -46.48 10.35 -22.89
CA VAL A 237 -46.84 8.98 -23.29
C VAL A 237 -46.87 8.00 -22.11
N GLY A 238 -46.74 8.50 -20.88
CA GLY A 238 -46.54 7.64 -19.71
C GLY A 238 -47.74 6.78 -19.31
N ALA A 239 -48.94 7.06 -19.81
CA ALA A 239 -50.10 6.21 -19.59
C ALA A 239 -50.01 4.87 -20.35
N ASP A 240 -49.15 4.75 -21.36
CA ASP A 240 -48.86 3.51 -22.08
C ASP A 240 -47.49 2.96 -21.65
N PRO A 241 -47.45 1.87 -20.87
CA PRO A 241 -46.20 1.27 -20.42
C PRO A 241 -45.27 0.84 -21.56
N GLY A 242 -45.82 0.32 -22.65
CA GLY A 242 -45.05 -0.15 -23.80
C GLY A 242 -44.39 1.02 -24.53
N ALA A 243 -45.14 2.09 -24.76
CA ALA A 243 -44.62 3.31 -25.39
C ALA A 243 -43.54 3.99 -24.53
N LEU A 244 -43.77 4.10 -23.21
CA LEU A 244 -42.80 4.72 -22.29
C LEU A 244 -41.49 3.94 -22.22
N LEU A 245 -41.54 2.62 -22.00
CA LEU A 245 -40.33 1.79 -21.92
C LEU A 245 -39.57 1.73 -23.25
N THR A 246 -40.29 1.69 -24.38
CA THR A 246 -39.69 1.74 -25.72
C THR A 246 -38.98 3.07 -25.96
N GLY A 247 -39.60 4.19 -25.57
CA GLY A 247 -39.00 5.52 -25.64
C GLY A 247 -37.75 5.63 -24.78
N LEU A 248 -37.84 5.18 -23.53
CA LEU A 248 -36.73 5.20 -22.58
C LEU A 248 -35.54 4.38 -23.09
N ASN A 249 -35.79 3.16 -23.58
CA ASN A 249 -34.74 2.31 -24.13
C ASN A 249 -34.06 2.96 -25.35
N ARG A 250 -34.85 3.51 -26.28
CA ARG A 250 -34.32 4.19 -27.48
C ARG A 250 -33.40 5.36 -27.10
N ASP A 251 -33.88 6.23 -26.21
CA ASP A 251 -33.18 7.47 -25.88
C ASP A 251 -31.95 7.20 -25.00
N LEU A 252 -32.05 6.27 -24.05
CA LEU A 252 -30.92 5.83 -23.24
C LEU A 252 -29.85 5.15 -24.10
N THR A 253 -30.24 4.23 -24.99
CA THR A 253 -29.32 3.57 -25.93
C THR A 253 -28.61 4.57 -26.82
N ARG A 254 -29.30 5.62 -27.31
CA ARG A 254 -28.69 6.67 -28.12
C ARG A 254 -27.60 7.42 -27.36
N ILE A 255 -27.81 7.71 -26.07
CA ILE A 255 -26.83 8.43 -25.25
C ILE A 255 -25.64 7.51 -24.90
N LEU A 256 -25.91 6.26 -24.51
CA LEU A 256 -24.86 5.36 -24.02
C LEU A 256 -24.03 4.69 -25.12
N ARG A 257 -24.48 4.73 -26.38
CA ARG A 257 -23.74 4.21 -27.56
C ARG A 257 -22.32 4.75 -27.72
N GLN A 258 -22.01 5.90 -27.14
CA GLN A 258 -20.68 6.52 -27.21
C GLN A 258 -19.71 6.00 -26.14
N THR A 259 -20.17 5.11 -25.26
CA THR A 259 -19.34 4.55 -24.18
C THR A 259 -18.72 3.22 -24.62
N ASP A 260 -17.45 3.01 -24.32
CA ASP A 260 -16.76 1.73 -24.59
C ASP A 260 -17.21 0.56 -23.70
N SER A 261 -18.06 0.82 -22.71
CA SER A 261 -18.56 -0.18 -21.75
C SER A 261 -20.01 -0.53 -22.02
N LEU A 262 -20.33 -1.83 -21.98
CA LEU A 262 -21.71 -2.30 -21.94
C LEU A 262 -22.37 -1.86 -20.63
N ILE A 263 -23.47 -1.12 -20.75
CA ILE A 263 -24.31 -0.67 -19.64
C ILE A 263 -25.76 -1.02 -20.00
N PHE A 264 -26.49 -1.58 -19.05
CA PHE A 264 -27.92 -1.85 -19.20
C PHE A 264 -28.68 -1.48 -17.93
N VAL A 265 -29.99 -1.28 -18.09
CA VAL A 265 -30.91 -0.94 -17.01
C VAL A 265 -32.05 -1.94 -17.05
N THR A 266 -32.32 -2.56 -15.92
CA THR A 266 -33.51 -3.40 -15.73
C THR A 266 -34.60 -2.50 -15.17
N ALA A 267 -35.77 -2.44 -15.80
CA ALA A 267 -36.86 -1.60 -15.35
C ALA A 267 -38.20 -2.35 -15.38
N ALA A 268 -39.03 -2.08 -14.38
CA ALA A 268 -40.42 -2.48 -14.31
C ALA A 268 -41.27 -1.22 -14.20
N TYR A 269 -42.26 -1.09 -15.08
CA TYR A 269 -43.16 0.05 -15.11
C TYR A 269 -44.62 -0.43 -15.14
N ALA A 270 -45.44 0.09 -14.24
CA ALA A 270 -46.85 -0.25 -14.12
C ALA A 270 -47.70 1.03 -14.07
N VAL A 271 -48.85 1.00 -14.75
CA VAL A 271 -49.87 2.05 -14.64
C VAL A 271 -51.04 1.48 -13.86
N ILE A 272 -51.38 2.15 -12.76
CA ILE A 272 -52.43 1.72 -11.83
C ILE A 272 -53.58 2.71 -11.92
N HIS A 273 -54.78 2.18 -12.17
CA HIS A 273 -56.02 2.95 -12.20
C HIS A 273 -56.87 2.60 -10.98
N PRO A 274 -56.95 3.46 -9.95
CA PRO A 274 -57.66 3.13 -8.72
C PRO A 274 -59.15 2.83 -8.94
N ALA A 275 -59.76 3.29 -10.04
CA ALA A 275 -61.16 3.03 -10.36
C ALA A 275 -61.44 1.60 -10.85
N THR A 276 -60.46 0.91 -11.43
CA THR A 276 -60.66 -0.40 -12.10
C THR A 276 -59.96 -1.56 -11.39
N GLY A 277 -59.13 -1.27 -10.38
CA GLY A 277 -58.22 -2.25 -9.77
C GLY A 277 -57.02 -2.53 -10.66
#